data_AF-A0A955L201-F1
#
_entry.id   AF-A0A955L201-F1
#
_cell.length_a   1.000
_cell.length_b   1.000
_cell.length_c   1.000
_cell.angle_alpha   90.00
_cell.angle_beta   90.00
_cell.angle_gamma   90.00
#
_symmetry.space_group_name_H-M   'P 1'
#
loop_
_entity.id
_entity.type
_entity.pdbx_description
1 polymer ?
#
loop_
_entity_poly.entity_id
_entity_poly.type
_entity_poly.pdbx_seq_one_letter_code
_entity_poly.pdbx_strand_id
1 'polypeptide(L)'
;FMKTYVVNFFIWWYAIKLFDYLYLVRFVFVWLMIRTRALPMLKYINKPLYGDESFWGKIIGPIIRAVWGVGGFLITIFFSLPFIILVPVVILLPLAPLLQVIIFLI
;
A
#
# COMPACT_ATOMS: atom_id res chain seq x y z
N PHE A 1 -6.44 27.36 -27.82
CA PHE A 1 -7.62 26.49 -27.64
C PHE A 1 -7.25 25.03 -27.40
N MET A 2 -6.62 24.33 -28.35
CA MET A 2 -6.22 22.91 -28.16
C MET A 2 -5.31 22.68 -26.95
N LYS A 3 -4.27 23.51 -26.75
CA LYS A 3 -3.34 23.37 -25.60
C LYS A 3 -4.06 23.45 -24.25
N THR A 4 -4.94 24.45 -24.10
CA THR A 4 -5.74 24.66 -22.87
C THR A 4 -6.72 23.52 -22.63
N TYR A 5 -7.33 22.99 -23.69
CA TYR A 5 -8.21 21.82 -23.61
C TYR A 5 -7.48 20.57 -23.14
N VAL A 6 -6.29 20.31 -23.70
CA VAL A 6 -5.45 19.17 -23.30
C VAL A 6 -5.06 19.27 -21.83
N VAL A 7 -4.63 20.44 -21.36
CA VAL A 7 -4.28 20.64 -19.95
C VAL A 7 -5.48 20.41 -19.03
N ASN A 8 -6.64 21.01 -19.35
CA ASN A 8 -7.85 20.84 -18.55
C ASN A 8 -8.32 19.38 -18.52
N PHE A 9 -8.21 18.66 -19.63
CA PHE A 9 -8.49 17.23 -19.70
C PHE A 9 -7.58 16.42 -18.78
N PHE A 10 -6.27 16.67 -18.77
CA PHE A 10 -5.33 15.96 -17.90
C PHE A 10 -5.57 16.25 -16.41
N ILE A 11 -5.88 17.50 -16.06
CA ILE A 11 -6.21 17.87 -14.67
C ILE A 11 -7.49 17.16 -14.22
N TRP A 12 -8.54 17.17 -15.05
CA TRP A 12 -9.80 16.49 -14.76
C TRP A 12 -9.64 14.98 -14.65
N TRP A 13 -8.96 14.37 -15.62
CA TRP A 13 -8.69 12.92 -15.64
C TRP A 13 -7.90 12.50 -14.39
N TYR A 14 -6.91 13.30 -13.99
CA TYR A 14 -6.13 13.08 -12.77
C TYR A 14 -6.98 13.16 -11.51
N ALA A 15 -7.82 14.18 -11.38
CA ALA A 15 -8.70 14.36 -10.21
C ALA A 15 -9.63 13.15 -10.00
N ILE A 16 -10.05 12.49 -11.09
CA ILE A 16 -10.87 11.27 -11.01
C ILE A 16 -9.99 10.04 -10.72
N LYS A 17 -8.90 9.87 -11.46
CA LYS A 17 -8.10 8.64 -11.42
C LYS A 17 -7.24 8.49 -10.18
N LEU A 18 -6.81 9.58 -9.56
CA LEU A 18 -6.00 9.54 -8.35
C LEU A 18 -6.69 8.73 -7.24
N PHE A 19 -7.99 8.96 -7.02
CA PHE A 19 -8.73 8.24 -5.99
C PHE A 19 -8.88 6.75 -6.30
N ASP A 20 -9.08 6.39 -7.58
CA ASP A 20 -9.10 4.99 -8.02
C ASP A 20 -7.78 4.28 -7.70
N TYR A 21 -6.65 4.94 -7.97
CA TYR A 21 -5.32 4.38 -7.68
C TYR A 21 -5.04 4.26 -6.19
N LEU A 22 -5.36 5.28 -5.39
CA LEU A 22 -5.20 5.21 -3.93
C LEU A 22 -6.07 4.10 -3.33
N TYR A 23 -7.30 3.94 -3.83
CA TYR A 23 -8.17 2.85 -3.44
C TYR A 23 -7.57 1.49 -3.81
N LEU A 24 -7.04 1.33 -5.03
CA LEU A 24 -6.41 0.10 -5.48
C LEU A 24 -5.20 -0.28 -4.61
N VAL A 25 -4.31 0.67 -4.33
CA VAL A 25 -3.12 0.46 -3.49
C VAL A 25 -3.54 -0.02 -2.09
N ARG A 26 -4.51 0.69 -1.48
CA ARG A 26 -5.07 0.31 -0.19
C ARG A 26 -5.71 -1.08 -0.24
N PHE A 27 -6.50 -1.37 -1.27
CA PHE A 27 -7.17 -2.65 -1.43
C PHE A 27 -6.17 -3.80 -1.52
N VAL A 28 -5.15 -3.70 -2.38
CA VAL A 28 -4.11 -4.71 -2.53
C VAL A 28 -3.36 -4.93 -1.22
N PHE A 29 -2.98 -3.84 -0.54
CA PHE A 29 -2.28 -3.92 0.74
C PHE A 29 -3.12 -4.63 1.81
N VAL A 30 -4.38 -4.23 1.97
CA VAL A 30 -5.31 -4.84 2.94
C VAL A 30 -5.58 -6.31 2.60
N TRP A 31 -5.79 -6.62 1.32
CA TRP A 31 -6.03 -7.96 0.83
C TRP A 31 -4.84 -8.88 1.14
N LEU A 32 -3.60 -8.42 0.90
CA LEU A 32 -2.37 -9.15 1.23
C LEU A 32 -2.21 -9.35 2.74
N MET A 33 -2.46 -8.31 3.56
CA MET A 33 -2.40 -8.41 5.03
C MET A 33 -3.40 -9.44 5.59
N ILE A 34 -4.60 -9.52 5.02
CA ILE A 34 -5.61 -10.52 5.39
C ILE A 34 -5.16 -11.91 4.95
N ARG A 35 -4.67 -12.05 3.71
CA ARG A 35 -4.30 -13.36 3.14
C ARG A 35 -3.09 -13.99 3.85
N THR A 36 -2.10 -13.17 4.19
CA THR A 36 -0.91 -13.59 4.94
C THR A 36 -1.20 -13.83 6.42
N ARG A 37 -2.35 -13.36 6.93
CA ARG A 37 -2.71 -13.34 8.34
C ARG A 37 -1.60 -12.72 9.21
N ALA A 38 -0.84 -11.77 8.66
CA ALA A 38 0.25 -11.11 9.37
C ALA A 38 -0.28 -10.39 10.63
N LEU A 39 -1.38 -9.63 10.48
CA LEU A 39 -1.95 -8.84 11.58
C LEU A 39 -2.44 -9.71 12.76
N PRO A 40 -3.24 -10.77 12.56
CA PRO A 40 -3.60 -11.68 13.66
C PRO A 40 -2.40 -12.34 14.34
N MET A 41 -1.37 -12.73 13.60
CA MET A 41 -0.19 -13.37 14.17
C MET A 41 0.57 -12.44 15.10
N LEU A 42 0.72 -11.17 14.72
CA LEU A 42 1.35 -10.13 15.56
C LEU A 42 0.46 -9.73 16.74
N LYS A 43 -0.86 -9.57 16.53
CA LYS A 43 -1.81 -9.22 17.59
C LYS A 43 -1.85 -10.26 18.72
N TYR A 44 -1.69 -11.54 18.36
CA TYR A 44 -1.74 -12.66 19.31
C TYR A 44 -0.36 -13.26 19.59
N ILE A 45 0.71 -12.49 19.44
CA ILE A 45 2.09 -12.99 19.56
C ILE A 45 2.36 -13.69 20.90
N ASN A 46 1.82 -13.17 22.00
CA ASN A 46 1.99 -13.72 23.35
C ASN A 46 1.00 -14.84 23.69
N LYS A 47 0.07 -15.19 22.77
CA LYS A 47 -0.85 -16.29 23.01
C LYS A 47 -0.20 -17.61 22.60
N PRO A 48 -0.37 -18.68 23.41
CA PRO A 48 0.16 -19.98 23.06
C PRO A 48 -0.39 -20.45 21.71
N LEU A 49 0.42 -21.22 20.99
CA LEU A 49 -0.02 -21.90 19.77
C LEU A 49 -0.86 -23.10 20.17
N TYR A 50 -2.01 -23.27 19.51
CA TYR A 50 -2.91 -24.41 19.72
C TYR A 50 -3.41 -24.61 21.16
N GLY A 51 -3.30 -23.60 22.03
CA GLY A 51 -3.66 -23.71 23.45
C GLY A 51 -2.64 -24.49 24.29
N ASP A 52 -1.42 -24.72 23.80
CA ASP A 52 -0.35 -25.35 24.57
C ASP A 52 0.22 -24.38 25.62
N GLU A 53 -0.26 -24.52 26.85
CA GLU A 53 0.15 -23.72 28.02
C GLU A 53 1.48 -24.18 28.65
N SER A 54 2.15 -25.19 28.08
CA SER A 54 3.45 -25.65 28.55
C SER A 54 4.51 -24.55 28.44
N PHE A 55 5.58 -24.66 29.24
CA PHE A 55 6.71 -23.73 29.19
C PHE A 55 7.29 -23.62 27.77
N TRP A 56 7.42 -24.76 27.08
CA TRP A 56 7.91 -24.81 25.71
C TRP A 56 6.92 -24.18 24.72
N GLY A 57 5.62 -24.45 24.85
CA GLY A 57 4.56 -23.84 24.04
C GLY A 57 4.53 -22.31 24.16
N LYS A 58 4.79 -21.79 25.37
CA LYS A 58 4.89 -20.35 25.65
C LYS A 58 6.13 -19.67 25.06
N ILE A 59 7.22 -20.40 24.85
CA ILE A 59 8.46 -19.87 24.25
C ILE A 59 8.42 -19.97 22.73
N ILE A 60 8.06 -21.13 22.21
CA ILE A 60 8.07 -21.41 20.77
C ILE A 60 6.92 -20.68 20.07
N GLY A 61 5.77 -20.58 20.74
CA GLY A 61 4.57 -19.88 20.25
C GLY A 61 4.83 -18.49 19.70
N PRO A 62 5.35 -17.57 20.52
CA PRO A 62 5.71 -16.23 20.09
C PRO A 62 6.71 -16.19 18.94
N ILE A 63 7.72 -17.07 18.93
CA ILE A 63 8.74 -17.09 17.87
C ILE A 63 8.11 -17.43 16.52
N ILE A 64 7.31 -18.50 16.44
CA ILE A 64 6.64 -18.90 15.19
C ILE A 64 5.69 -17.78 14.73
N ARG A 65 4.90 -17.20 15.64
CA ARG A 65 3.99 -16.08 15.32
C ARG A 65 4.76 -14.84 14.85
N ALA A 66 5.92 -14.55 15.44
CA ALA A 66 6.78 -13.45 15.03
C ALA A 66 7.31 -13.67 13.61
N VAL A 67 7.89 -14.86 13.35
CA VAL A 67 8.40 -15.22 12.01
C VAL A 67 7.29 -15.14 10.98
N TRP A 68 6.10 -15.66 11.27
CA TRP A 68 4.97 -15.62 10.34
C TRP A 68 4.39 -14.22 10.16
N GLY A 69 4.29 -13.45 11.24
CA GLY A 69 3.81 -12.08 11.24
C GLY A 69 4.73 -11.16 10.45
N VAL A 70 6.03 -11.21 10.74
CA VAL A 70 7.05 -10.43 10.04
C VAL A 70 7.18 -10.88 8.59
N GLY A 71 7.27 -12.20 8.33
CA GLY A 71 7.35 -12.74 6.98
C GLY A 71 6.13 -12.36 6.12
N GLY A 72 4.92 -12.47 6.68
CA GLY A 72 3.70 -12.04 6.01
C GLY A 72 3.64 -10.52 5.75
N PHE A 73 4.19 -9.72 6.66
CA PHE A 73 4.30 -8.27 6.47
C PHE A 73 5.31 -7.91 5.37
N LEU A 74 6.47 -8.58 5.33
CA LEU A 74 7.47 -8.40 4.27
C LEU A 74 6.93 -8.79 2.90
N ILE A 75 6.21 -9.92 2.80
CA ILE A 75 5.53 -10.33 1.57
C ILE A 75 4.52 -9.26 1.14
N THR A 76 3.69 -8.77 2.07
CA THR A 76 2.74 -7.68 1.80
C THR A 76 3.44 -6.45 1.23
N ILE A 77 4.55 -5.99 1.86
CA ILE A 77 5.32 -4.84 1.38
C ILE A 77 5.89 -5.12 -0.01
N PHE A 78 6.55 -6.26 -0.22
CA PHE A 78 7.19 -6.58 -1.48
C PHE A 78 6.20 -6.58 -2.65
N PHE A 79 5.02 -7.19 -2.47
CA PHE A 79 3.99 -7.25 -3.50
C PHE A 79 3.20 -5.95 -3.65
N SER A 80 3.13 -5.10 -2.62
CA SER A 80 2.52 -3.77 -2.72
C SER A 80 3.49 -2.70 -3.23
N LEU A 81 4.80 -2.96 -3.21
CA LEU A 81 5.84 -2.02 -3.63
C LEU A 81 5.63 -1.43 -5.03
N PRO A 82 5.27 -2.22 -6.07
CA PRO A 82 5.00 -1.65 -7.40
C PRO A 82 3.85 -0.64 -7.37
N PHE A 83 2.81 -0.91 -6.58
CA PHE A 83 1.67 -0.03 -6.42
C PHE A 83 2.03 1.23 -5.63
N ILE A 84 2.85 1.10 -4.59
CA ILE A 84 3.36 2.23 -3.79
C ILE A 84 4.23 3.14 -4.66
N ILE A 85 5.07 2.59 -5.54
CA ILE A 85 5.91 3.36 -6.49
C ILE A 85 5.06 4.05 -7.56
N LEU A 86 3.94 3.44 -7.97
CA LEU A 86 3.02 4.06 -8.93
C LEU A 86 2.28 5.27 -8.35
N VAL A 87 2.10 5.36 -7.03
CA VAL A 87 1.44 6.52 -6.39
C VAL A 87 2.15 7.84 -6.69
N PRO A 88 3.46 8.04 -6.43
CA PRO A 88 4.14 9.27 -6.78
C PRO A 88 4.18 9.50 -8.29
N VAL A 89 4.28 8.46 -9.13
CA VAL A 89 4.23 8.64 -10.59
C VAL A 89 2.88 9.23 -11.02
N VAL A 90 1.77 8.71 -10.49
CA VAL A 90 0.43 9.24 -10.74
C VAL A 90 0.31 10.66 -10.20
N ILE A 91 0.81 10.93 -8.99
CA ILE A 91 0.75 12.27 -8.36
C ILE A 91 1.60 13.31 -9.11
N LEU A 92 2.74 12.92 -9.65
CA LEU A 92 3.68 13.82 -10.33
C LEU A 92 3.32 14.04 -11.81
N LEU A 93 2.63 13.09 -12.46
CA LEU A 93 2.15 13.19 -13.84
C LEU A 93 1.46 14.52 -14.19
N PRO A 94 0.53 15.05 -13.37
CA PRO A 94 -0.11 16.34 -13.64
C PRO A 94 0.76 17.56 -13.37
N LEU A 95 1.93 17.42 -12.72
CA LEU A 95 2.84 18.55 -12.51
C LEU A 95 3.45 19.02 -13.84
N ALA A 96 3.66 18.15 -14.81
CA ALA A 96 4.19 18.54 -16.13
C ALA A 96 3.27 19.54 -16.88
N PRO A 97 1.96 19.28 -17.06
CA PRO A 97 1.06 20.27 -17.67
C PRO A 97 0.84 21.50 -16.78
N LEU A 98 0.84 21.37 -15.45
CA LEU A 98 0.76 22.52 -14.54
C LEU A 98 1.98 23.44 -14.67
N LEU A 99 3.20 22.88 -14.73
CA LEU A 99 4.43 23.61 -14.96
C LEU A 99 4.40 24.33 -16.31
N GLN A 100 3.87 23.69 -17.36
CA GLN A 100 3.69 24.35 -18.66
C GLN A 100 2.73 25.54 -18.59
N VAL A 101 1.63 25.45 -17.83
CA VAL A 101 0.72 26.59 -17.61
C VAL A 101 1.43 27.71 -16.85
N ILE A 102 2.17 27.39 -15.79
CA ILE A 102 2.92 28.39 -15.01
C ILE A 102 3.95 29.11 -15.88
N ILE A 103 4.74 28.38 -16.68
CA ILE A 103 5.72 28.95 -17.62
C ILE A 103 5.03 29.82 -18.67
N PHE A 104 3.82 29.47 -19.10
CA PHE A 104 3.09 30.25 -20.11
C PHE A 104 2.45 31.53 -19.56
N LEU A 105 2.25 31.62 -18.25
CA LEU A 105 1.64 32.77 -17.56
C LEU A 105 2.68 33.80 -17.07
N ILE A 106 3.96 33.43 -17.01
CA ILE A 106 5.11 34.29 -16.66
C ILE A 106 5.71 34.85 -17.95
#